data_AF-A0A6P6F4X2-F1
#
_entry.id   AF-A0A6P6F4X2-F1
#
_cell.length_a   1.000
_cell.length_b   1.000
_cell.length_c   1.000
_cell.angle_alpha   90.00
_cell.angle_beta   90.00
_cell.angle_gamma   90.00
#
_symmetry.space_group_name_H-M   'P 1'
#
loop_
_entity.id
_entity.type
_entity.pdbx_description
1 polymer ?
#
loop_
_entity_poly.entity_id
_entity_poly.type
_entity_poly.pdbx_seq_one_letter_code
_entity_poly.pdbx_strand_id
1 'polypeptide(L)'
;MDPPERTNKFISARGALRGSGQLSPPPSTTSRNLRTTLLFRGFFSLVGAAFYPIYFWPLMRLEEYQKEQAINRAGIVQEDVQSPGLKVWSDPFGRK
;
A
#
# COMPACT_ATOMS: atom_id res chain seq x y z
N MET A 1 60.11 -62.20 13.75
CA MET A 1 60.00 -62.32 15.21
C MET A 1 61.16 -61.53 15.79
N ASP A 2 60.99 -60.36 16.40
CA ASP A 2 59.81 -59.71 17.02
C ASP A 2 59.74 -58.19 16.70
N PRO A 3 58.58 -57.53 16.85
CA PRO A 3 58.41 -56.11 16.59
C PRO A 3 58.64 -55.27 17.87
N PRO A 4 58.94 -53.96 17.75
CA PRO A 4 58.59 -53.05 18.84
C PRO A 4 57.68 -51.90 18.39
N GLU A 5 56.54 -51.88 19.07
CA GLU A 5 55.66 -50.75 19.33
C GLU A 5 56.37 -49.38 19.31
N ARG A 6 55.77 -48.41 18.60
CA ARG A 6 55.62 -47.08 19.16
C ARG A 6 54.40 -46.34 18.61
N THR A 7 53.31 -46.54 19.35
CA THR A 7 52.57 -45.48 20.03
C THR A 7 52.11 -44.26 19.21
N ASN A 8 50.78 -44.13 19.13
CA ASN A 8 50.09 -42.94 19.63
C ASN A 8 50.60 -41.57 19.15
N LYS A 9 50.48 -41.30 17.84
CA LYS A 9 50.45 -39.91 17.32
C LYS A 9 49.26 -39.57 16.43
N PHE A 10 48.40 -40.55 16.09
CA PHE A 10 47.27 -40.32 15.17
C PHE A 10 45.96 -39.86 15.84
N ILE A 11 45.88 -39.83 17.18
CA ILE A 11 44.66 -39.45 17.92
C ILE A 11 44.85 -38.12 18.70
N SER A 12 45.65 -37.18 18.18
CA SER A 12 45.75 -35.82 18.77
C SER A 12 45.66 -34.68 17.75
N ALA A 13 45.16 -34.95 16.54
CA ALA A 13 44.99 -33.91 15.51
C ALA A 13 43.59 -33.90 14.86
N ARG A 14 42.59 -34.51 15.50
CA ARG A 14 41.17 -34.47 15.05
C ARG A 14 40.32 -33.43 15.79
N GLY A 15 40.95 -32.45 16.44
CA GLY A 15 40.26 -31.44 17.26
C GLY A 15 40.31 -29.99 16.75
N ALA A 16 40.87 -29.72 15.56
CA ALA A 16 41.17 -28.33 15.17
C ALA A 16 40.87 -27.97 13.71
N LEU A 17 39.91 -28.63 13.06
CA LEU A 17 39.37 -28.19 11.76
C LEU A 17 37.85 -28.37 11.72
N ARG A 18 37.14 -27.81 12.71
CA ARG A 18 35.74 -27.41 12.52
C ARG A 18 35.77 -26.02 11.89
N GLY A 19 36.18 -25.98 10.62
CA GLY A 19 36.07 -24.80 9.78
C GLY A 19 34.61 -24.39 9.74
N SER A 20 34.34 -23.23 10.32
CA SER A 20 33.12 -22.46 10.15
C SER A 20 32.91 -22.17 8.66
N GLY A 21 32.25 -23.08 7.97
CA GLY A 21 31.63 -22.80 6.68
C GLY A 21 30.49 -21.83 6.94
N GLN A 22 30.80 -20.53 7.04
CA GLN A 22 29.82 -19.49 6.82
C GLN A 22 29.23 -19.74 5.43
N LEU A 23 27.97 -20.16 5.39
CA LEU A 23 27.16 -20.07 4.20
C LEU A 23 26.93 -18.59 3.95
N SER A 24 27.79 -17.97 3.15
CA SER A 24 27.56 -16.63 2.65
C SER A 24 26.24 -16.62 1.87
N PRO A 25 25.32 -15.67 2.12
CA PRO A 25 24.13 -15.56 1.30
C PRO A 25 24.55 -15.36 -0.16
N PRO A 26 23.90 -16.01 -1.14
CA PRO A 26 24.24 -15.83 -2.55
C PRO A 26 24.17 -14.33 -2.90
N PRO A 27 25.10 -13.79 -3.71
CA PRO A 27 25.06 -12.40 -4.11
C PRO A 27 23.74 -12.15 -4.82
N SER A 28 22.86 -11.43 -4.14
CA SER A 28 21.54 -11.12 -4.64
C SER A 28 21.67 -10.40 -5.99
N THR A 29 21.04 -10.94 -7.02
CA THR A 29 20.89 -10.29 -8.33
C THR A 29 19.90 -9.12 -8.19
N THR A 30 20.22 -8.14 -7.35
CA THR A 30 19.30 -7.06 -6.94
C THR A 30 19.51 -5.77 -7.74
N SER A 31 20.47 -5.72 -8.66
CA SER A 31 20.84 -4.44 -9.32
C SER A 31 19.93 -4.06 -10.50
N ARG A 32 19.41 -5.02 -11.25
CA ARG A 32 18.61 -4.73 -12.47
C ARG A 32 17.19 -4.28 -12.13
N ASN A 33 16.57 -4.94 -11.15
CA ASN A 33 15.19 -4.69 -10.75
C ASN A 33 15.06 -3.46 -9.84
N LEU A 34 16.13 -3.04 -9.16
CA LEU A 34 16.11 -1.84 -8.30
C LEU A 34 15.83 -0.57 -9.11
N ARG A 35 16.47 -0.41 -10.27
CA ARG A 35 16.26 0.75 -11.15
C ARG A 35 14.80 0.84 -11.59
N THR A 36 14.25 -0.28 -12.02
CA THR A 36 12.85 -0.40 -12.41
C THR A 36 11.90 -0.09 -11.26
N THR A 37 12.13 -0.66 -10.08
CA THR A 37 11.32 -0.39 -8.88
C THR A 37 11.37 1.09 -8.47
N LEU A 38 12.53 1.74 -8.55
CA LEU A 38 12.68 3.16 -8.25
C LEU A 38 11.92 4.03 -9.25
N LEU A 39 12.01 3.71 -10.55
CA LEU A 39 11.30 4.44 -11.60
C LEU A 39 9.78 4.30 -11.47
N PHE A 40 9.28 3.08 -11.26
CA PHE A 40 7.84 2.87 -11.07
C PHE A 40 7.33 3.53 -9.80
N ARG A 41 8.02 3.34 -8.68
CA ARG A 41 7.62 3.95 -7.40
C ARG A 41 7.67 5.47 -7.47
N GLY A 42 8.70 6.04 -8.11
CA GLY A 42 8.80 7.48 -8.34
C GLY A 42 7.69 7.99 -9.27
N PHE A 43 7.39 7.28 -10.35
CA PHE A 43 6.35 7.65 -11.29
C PHE A 43 4.97 7.68 -10.64
N PHE A 44 4.57 6.60 -9.95
CA PHE A 44 3.29 6.57 -9.24
C PHE A 44 3.22 7.62 -8.12
N SER A 45 4.33 7.91 -7.45
CA SER A 45 4.40 8.99 -6.46
C SER A 45 4.20 10.37 -7.10
N LEU A 46 4.80 10.63 -8.27
CA LEU A 46 4.66 11.90 -8.98
C LEU A 46 3.24 12.09 -9.53
N VAL A 47 2.67 11.05 -10.13
CA VAL A 47 1.29 11.04 -10.62
C VAL A 47 0.33 11.28 -9.46
N GLY A 48 0.47 10.53 -8.37
CA GLY A 48 -0.35 10.71 -7.16
C GLY A 48 -0.25 12.12 -6.61
N ALA A 49 0.95 12.69 -6.51
CA ALA A 49 1.16 14.06 -6.02
C ALA A 49 0.54 15.12 -6.94
N ALA A 50 0.67 14.97 -8.26
CA ALA A 50 0.11 15.91 -9.24
C ALA A 50 -1.43 15.91 -9.23
N PHE A 51 -2.04 14.73 -9.06
CA PHE A 51 -3.49 14.58 -9.00
C PHE A 51 -4.08 14.72 -7.58
N TYR A 52 -3.25 14.70 -6.54
CA TYR A 52 -3.68 14.84 -5.14
C TYR A 52 -4.59 16.06 -4.91
N PRO A 53 -4.25 17.28 -5.35
CA PRO A 53 -5.15 18.41 -5.17
C PRO A 53 -6.48 18.16 -5.88
N ILE A 54 -6.52 17.64 -7.10
CA ILE A 54 -7.80 17.50 -7.84
C ILE A 54 -8.76 16.52 -7.16
N TYR A 55 -8.27 15.39 -6.64
CA TYR A 55 -9.12 14.37 -6.02
C TYR A 55 -9.50 14.69 -4.57
N PHE A 56 -8.56 15.18 -3.76
CA PHE A 56 -8.79 15.36 -2.32
C PHE A 56 -9.29 16.77 -1.97
N TRP A 57 -9.01 17.78 -2.79
CA TRP A 57 -9.48 19.15 -2.57
C TRP A 57 -11.01 19.26 -2.46
N PRO A 58 -11.84 18.63 -3.32
CA PRO A 58 -13.29 18.70 -3.18
C PRO A 58 -13.81 17.91 -1.97
N LEU A 59 -13.17 16.79 -1.61
CA LEU A 59 -13.56 16.01 -0.43
C LEU A 59 -13.33 16.78 0.88
N MET A 60 -12.32 17.64 0.92
CA MET A 60 -12.02 18.50 2.07
C MET A 60 -12.95 19.73 2.19
N ARG A 61 -13.76 20.06 1.16
CA ARG A 61 -14.75 21.16 1.15
C ARG A 61 -16.19 20.67 1.03
N LEU A 62 -16.47 19.46 1.48
CA LEU A 62 -17.85 18.95 1.55
C LEU A 62 -18.77 19.89 2.32
N GLU A 63 -18.29 20.52 3.39
CA GLU A 63 -19.09 21.45 4.19
C GLU A 63 -19.51 22.72 3.45
N GLU A 64 -18.62 23.35 2.69
CA GLU A 64 -18.98 24.56 1.92
C GLU A 64 -20.05 24.23 0.87
N TYR A 65 -19.86 23.15 0.11
CA TYR A 65 -20.84 22.74 -0.89
C TYR A 65 -22.18 22.34 -0.27
N GLN A 66 -22.18 21.68 0.88
CA GLN A 66 -23.41 21.35 1.59
C GLN A 66 -24.09 22.60 2.15
N LYS A 67 -23.33 23.56 2.69
CA LYS A 67 -23.86 24.85 3.18
C LYS A 67 -24.46 25.65 2.03
N GLU A 68 -23.78 25.75 0.89
CA GLU A 68 -24.29 26.41 -0.31
C GLU A 68 -25.53 25.72 -0.88
N GLN A 69 -25.55 24.38 -0.92
CA GLN A 69 -26.76 23.64 -1.32
C GLN A 69 -27.91 23.83 -0.34
N ALA A 70 -27.64 23.85 0.96
CA ALA A 70 -28.65 24.07 1.99
C ALA A 70 -29.24 25.48 1.87
N ILE A 71 -28.41 26.51 1.64
CA ILE A 71 -28.85 27.89 1.45
C ILE A 71 -29.68 28.02 0.16
N ASN A 72 -29.22 27.44 -0.95
CA ASN A 72 -29.94 27.49 -2.23
C ASN A 72 -31.24 26.67 -2.24
N ARG A 73 -31.37 25.66 -1.37
CA ARG A 73 -32.58 24.83 -1.23
C ARG A 73 -33.49 25.24 -0.08
N ALA A 74 -33.07 26.16 0.79
CA ALA A 74 -33.87 26.60 1.94
C ALA A 74 -35.17 27.31 1.55
N GLY A 75 -35.28 27.82 0.33
CA GLY A 75 -36.48 28.49 -0.19
C GLY A 75 -37.23 27.71 -1.28
N ILE A 76 -36.81 26.49 -1.60
CA ILE A 76 -37.44 25.67 -2.65
C ILE A 76 -38.39 24.68 -2.00
N VAL A 77 -39.68 25.03 -1.98
CA VAL A 77 -40.76 24.06 -1.74
C VAL A 77 -40.80 23.15 -2.96
N GLN A 78 -40.28 21.93 -2.83
CA GLN A 78 -40.17 20.97 -3.93
C GLN A 78 -41.55 20.61 -4.53
N GLU A 79 -42.62 20.82 -3.76
CA GLU A 79 -44.01 20.65 -4.18
C GLU A 79 -44.43 21.67 -5.26
N ASP A 80 -43.87 22.88 -5.22
CA ASP A 80 -44.23 23.99 -6.13
C ASP A 80 -43.40 24.02 -7.42
N VAL A 81 -42.20 23.42 -7.41
CA VAL A 81 -41.33 23.30 -8.59
C VAL A 81 -41.80 22.17 -9.51
N GLN A 82 -42.47 21.16 -8.96
CA GLN A 82 -43.01 20.07 -9.77
C GLN A 82 -44.30 20.49 -10.45
N SER A 83 -44.48 20.05 -11.69
CA SER A 83 -45.70 20.34 -12.43
C SER A 83 -46.91 19.82 -11.63
N PRO A 84 -47.97 20.64 -11.45
CA PRO A 84 -49.10 20.26 -10.62
C PRO A 84 -49.72 18.94 -11.09
N GLY A 85 -49.92 18.00 -10.17
CA GLY A 85 -50.49 16.66 -10.44
C GLY A 85 -49.51 15.49 -10.48
N LEU A 86 -48.20 15.71 -10.30
CA LEU A 86 -47.19 14.65 -10.21
C LEU A 86 -46.72 14.39 -8.76
N LYS A 87 -46.46 13.13 -8.44
CA LYS A 87 -45.98 12.70 -7.11
C LYS A 87 -44.51 13.12 -6.93
N VAL A 88 -44.22 13.75 -5.80
CA VAL A 88 -42.87 14.26 -5.48
C VAL A 88 -41.87 13.10 -5.37
N TRP A 89 -40.80 13.16 -6.17
CA TRP A 89 -39.77 12.11 -6.26
C TRP A 89 -38.97 11.93 -4.96
N SER A 90 -39.00 12.92 -4.06
CA SER A 90 -38.37 12.83 -2.74
C SER A 90 -39.01 11.77 -1.84
N ASP A 91 -40.28 11.42 -2.08
CA ASP A 91 -40.92 10.25 -1.48
C ASP A 91 -41.56 9.37 -2.57
N PRO A 92 -40.80 8.43 -3.15
CA PRO A 92 -41.33 7.56 -4.19
C PRO A 92 -42.43 6.62 -3.66
N PHE A 93 -42.53 6.41 -2.35
CA PHE A 93 -43.45 5.44 -1.75
C PHE A 93 -44.69 6.07 -1.12
N GLY A 94 -44.72 7.38 -0.90
CA GLY A 94 -45.92 8.10 -0.44
C GLY A 94 -46.34 7.64 0.94
N ARG A 95 -45.40 7.58 1.89
CA ARG A 95 -45.70 7.18 3.27
C ARG A 95 -46.27 8.41 4.00
N LYS A 96 -47.45 8.24 4.56
CA LYS A 96 -48.15 9.24 5.38
C LYS A 96 -47.54 9.30 6.78
#